data_AF-A0A1Q6LT74-F1
#
_entry.id   AF-A0A1Q6LT74-F1
#
_cell.length_a   1.000
_cell.length_b   1.000
_cell.length_c   1.000
_cell.angle_alpha   90.00
_cell.angle_beta   90.00
_cell.angle_gamma   90.00
#
_symmetry.space_group_name_H-M   'P 1'
#
loop_
_entity.id
_entity.type
_entity.pdbx_description
1 polymer ?
#
loop_
_entity_poly.entity_id
_entity_poly.type
_entity_poly.pdbx_seq_one_letter_code
_entity_poly.pdbx_strand_id
1 'polypeptide(L)'
;MYIFLYLLSPFINKLIETLSQKQHKTLIIILLIMLSIVPTVTLNSTLNNNGYTIASFVMLYIIGAYFGKYKLRENYHFRNFSKNKYQLLLLALFIVSIFLAITPKIITDYFENSTIEILSYVKYLFGLKLIDYISPVIILESVLYLLLFETFDFKSKFINKFASLTFGIYLVHENNFLVKFLYDRLPISVNGVIYPNVIIKMLLYSIIIFIVSAIIEYIRQLLSKLITKTKIYKKFINKIENYIKAF
;
A
#
# COMPACT_ATOMS: atom_id res chain seq x y z
N MET A 1 4.56 -10.11 -4.65
CA MET A 1 3.09 -9.87 -4.71
C MET A 1 2.67 -9.09 -5.95
N TYR A 2 3.25 -7.92 -6.25
CA TYR A 2 2.86 -7.10 -7.40
C TYR A 2 2.90 -7.79 -8.77
N ILE A 3 3.86 -8.69 -9.02
CA ILE A 3 3.91 -9.48 -10.28
C ILE A 3 2.67 -10.38 -10.41
N PHE A 4 2.28 -11.06 -9.33
CA PHE A 4 1.08 -11.90 -9.33
C PHE A 4 -0.18 -11.06 -9.55
N LEU A 5 -0.28 -9.90 -8.91
CA LEU A 5 -1.41 -8.99 -9.13
C LEU A 5 -1.45 -8.51 -10.59
N TYR A 6 -0.31 -8.18 -11.20
CA TYR A 6 -0.23 -7.80 -12.60
C TYR A 6 -0.75 -8.91 -13.52
N LEU A 7 -0.35 -10.18 -13.29
CA LEU A 7 -0.84 -11.32 -14.05
C LEU A 7 -2.36 -11.55 -13.87
N LEU A 8 -2.89 -11.29 -12.67
CA LEU A 8 -4.32 -11.44 -12.37
C LEU A 8 -5.16 -10.25 -12.85
N SER A 9 -4.55 -9.07 -13.00
CA SER A 9 -5.26 -7.82 -13.30
C SER A 9 -6.18 -7.86 -14.53
N PRO A 10 -5.86 -8.55 -15.65
CA PRO A 10 -6.78 -8.63 -16.78
C PRO A 10 -8.09 -9.34 -16.42
N PHE A 11 -8.01 -10.41 -15.63
CA PHE A 11 -9.18 -11.17 -15.19
C PHE A 11 -9.99 -10.40 -14.15
N ILE A 12 -9.31 -9.74 -13.22
CA ILE A 12 -9.95 -8.88 -12.22
C ILE A 12 -10.69 -7.72 -12.89
N ASN A 13 -10.09 -7.10 -13.93
CA ASN A 13 -10.74 -6.04 -14.69
C ASN A 13 -12.00 -6.54 -15.41
N LYS A 14 -11.93 -7.71 -16.06
CA LYS A 14 -13.10 -8.33 -16.69
C LYS A 14 -14.24 -8.58 -15.68
N LEU A 15 -13.91 -8.98 -14.46
CA LEU A 15 -14.89 -9.10 -13.38
C LEU A 15 -15.48 -7.72 -13.02
N ILE A 16 -14.65 -6.71 -12.75
CA ILE A 16 -15.09 -5.36 -12.33
C ILE A 16 -15.95 -4.67 -13.40
N GLU A 17 -15.66 -4.90 -14.69
CA GLU A 17 -16.42 -4.35 -15.80
C GLU A 17 -17.85 -4.90 -15.87
N THR A 18 -18.03 -6.18 -15.53
CA THR A 18 -19.34 -6.85 -15.58
C THR A 18 -20.19 -6.60 -14.33
N LEU A 19 -19.57 -6.26 -13.19
CA LEU A 19 -20.29 -5.97 -11.95
C LEU A 19 -21.04 -4.63 -12.02
N SER A 20 -22.31 -4.66 -11.61
CA SER A 20 -23.04 -3.44 -11.24
C SER A 20 -22.42 -2.78 -10.00
N GLN A 21 -22.67 -1.47 -9.80
CA GLN A 21 -22.14 -0.75 -8.63
C GLN A 21 -22.54 -1.41 -7.30
N LYS A 22 -23.77 -1.93 -7.21
CA LYS A 22 -24.27 -2.64 -6.03
C LYS A 22 -23.47 -3.93 -5.81
N GLN A 23 -23.28 -4.75 -6.84
CA GLN A 23 -22.51 -6.00 -6.73
C GLN A 23 -21.04 -5.75 -6.40
N HIS A 24 -20.41 -4.72 -7.01
CA HIS A 24 -19.03 -4.35 -6.70
C HIS A 24 -18.90 -3.90 -5.22
N LYS A 25 -19.83 -3.09 -4.72
CA LYS A 25 -19.88 -2.71 -3.29
C LYS A 25 -20.05 -3.93 -2.39
N THR A 26 -20.99 -4.84 -2.73
CA THR A 26 -21.21 -6.07 -1.96
C THR A 26 -19.95 -6.94 -1.93
N LEU A 27 -19.27 -7.10 -3.06
CA LEU A 27 -18.00 -7.83 -3.14
C LEU A 27 -16.94 -7.22 -2.21
N ILE A 28 -16.79 -5.89 -2.21
CA ILE A 28 -15.87 -5.20 -1.29
C ILE A 28 -16.22 -5.49 0.17
N ILE A 29 -17.50 -5.41 0.54
CA ILE A 29 -17.95 -5.69 1.92
C ILE A 29 -17.61 -7.13 2.31
N ILE A 30 -17.87 -8.10 1.44
CA ILE A 30 -17.53 -9.51 1.68
C ILE A 30 -16.02 -9.67 1.89
N LEU A 31 -15.21 -9.09 1.01
CA LEU A 31 -13.74 -9.18 1.11
C LEU A 31 -13.21 -8.49 2.38
N LEU A 32 -13.75 -7.33 2.76
CA LEU A 32 -13.37 -6.64 4.01
C LEU A 32 -13.75 -7.49 5.23
N ILE A 33 -14.93 -8.10 5.25
CA ILE A 33 -15.31 -8.98 6.36
C ILE A 33 -14.36 -10.16 6.45
N MET A 34 -14.16 -10.87 5.33
CA MET A 34 -13.38 -12.11 5.31
C MET A 34 -11.89 -11.88 5.55
N LEU A 35 -11.29 -10.87 4.92
CA LEU A 35 -9.84 -10.70 4.90
C LEU A 35 -9.34 -9.70 5.92
N SER A 36 -10.19 -8.80 6.42
CA SER A 36 -9.80 -7.72 7.34
C SER A 36 -10.48 -7.86 8.71
N ILE A 37 -11.81 -7.81 8.78
CA ILE A 37 -12.54 -7.78 10.05
C ILE A 37 -12.40 -9.11 10.81
N VAL A 38 -12.65 -10.24 10.17
CA VAL A 38 -12.55 -11.57 10.81
C VAL A 38 -11.13 -11.80 11.33
N PRO A 39 -10.04 -11.69 10.54
CA PRO A 39 -8.68 -11.85 11.04
C PRO A 39 -8.31 -10.88 12.18
N THR A 40 -8.80 -9.64 12.11
CA THR A 40 -8.54 -8.63 13.16
C THR A 40 -9.23 -8.98 14.47
N VAL A 41 -10.53 -9.32 14.43
CA VAL A 41 -11.33 -9.60 15.64
C VAL A 41 -11.00 -10.96 16.24
N THR A 42 -10.73 -11.97 15.40
CA THR A 42 -10.42 -13.32 15.89
C THR A 42 -8.93 -13.52 16.14
N LEU A 43 -8.12 -12.47 16.06
CA LEU A 43 -6.69 -12.52 16.35
C LEU A 43 -5.94 -13.53 15.46
N ASN A 44 -6.30 -13.58 14.17
CA ASN A 44 -5.80 -14.55 13.18
C ASN A 44 -6.05 -16.03 13.55
N SER A 45 -6.86 -16.35 14.56
CA SER A 45 -7.16 -17.74 14.94
C SER A 45 -7.97 -18.49 13.88
N THR A 46 -8.86 -17.77 13.17
CA THR A 46 -9.74 -18.37 12.16
C THR A 46 -9.13 -18.30 10.76
N LEU A 47 -8.59 -17.13 10.41
CA LEU A 47 -7.97 -16.86 9.12
C LEU A 47 -6.72 -16.04 9.38
N ASN A 48 -5.55 -16.65 9.17
CA ASN A 48 -4.29 -15.96 9.37
C ASN A 48 -3.98 -15.06 8.16
N ASN A 49 -4.07 -13.75 8.36
CA ASN A 49 -3.72 -12.77 7.35
C ASN A 49 -3.01 -11.58 7.97
N ASN A 50 -1.74 -11.38 7.62
CA ASN A 50 -0.96 -10.22 8.08
C ASN A 50 -0.96 -9.07 7.06
N GLY A 51 -1.79 -9.17 6.01
CA GLY A 51 -1.95 -8.18 4.94
C GLY A 51 -0.99 -8.34 3.75
N TYR A 52 0.08 -9.11 3.88
CA TYR A 52 1.04 -9.39 2.80
C TYR A 52 0.65 -10.56 1.89
N THR A 53 -0.64 -10.77 1.66
CA THR A 53 -1.15 -11.91 0.88
C THR A 53 -1.66 -11.46 -0.48
N ILE A 54 -1.58 -12.32 -1.51
CA ILE A 54 -2.14 -12.03 -2.84
C ILE A 54 -3.62 -11.62 -2.73
N ALA A 55 -4.39 -12.31 -1.88
CA ALA A 55 -5.79 -11.99 -1.62
C ALA A 55 -5.99 -10.55 -1.09
N SER A 56 -5.13 -10.09 -0.18
CA SER A 56 -5.17 -8.71 0.34
C SER A 56 -4.87 -7.69 -0.76
N PHE A 57 -3.89 -7.97 -1.63
CA PHE A 57 -3.59 -7.13 -2.79
C PHE A 57 -4.73 -7.08 -3.81
N VAL A 58 -5.40 -8.20 -4.06
CA VAL A 58 -6.59 -8.26 -4.93
C VAL A 58 -7.74 -7.46 -4.32
N MET A 59 -7.97 -7.57 -3.01
CA MET A 59 -8.98 -6.76 -2.31
C MET A 59 -8.69 -5.26 -2.46
N LEU A 60 -7.46 -4.83 -2.17
CA LEU A 60 -7.06 -3.42 -2.31
C LEU A 60 -7.22 -2.91 -3.76
N TYR A 61 -6.89 -3.75 -4.75
CA TYR A 61 -7.11 -3.43 -6.16
C TYR A 61 -8.60 -3.22 -6.48
N ILE A 62 -9.46 -4.12 -6.02
CA ILE A 62 -10.92 -4.04 -6.22
C ILE A 62 -11.50 -2.79 -5.53
N ILE A 63 -11.01 -2.43 -4.34
CA ILE A 63 -11.39 -1.21 -3.61
C ILE A 63 -10.97 0.04 -4.41
N GLY A 64 -9.71 0.12 -4.84
CA GLY A 64 -9.21 1.24 -5.62
C GLY A 64 -9.98 1.42 -6.94
N ALA A 65 -10.27 0.32 -7.64
CA ALA A 65 -11.06 0.34 -8.85
C ALA A 65 -12.50 0.83 -8.62
N TYR A 66 -13.10 0.54 -7.46
CA TYR A 66 -14.43 1.05 -7.12
C TYR A 66 -14.44 2.57 -7.03
N PHE A 67 -13.50 3.16 -6.29
CA PHE A 67 -13.44 4.62 -6.15
C PHE A 67 -13.04 5.32 -7.46
N GLY A 68 -12.22 4.67 -8.29
CA GLY A 68 -11.91 5.16 -9.63
C GLY A 68 -13.12 5.17 -10.58
N LYS A 69 -14.01 4.16 -10.49
CA LYS A 69 -15.22 4.04 -11.32
C LYS A 69 -16.39 4.87 -10.79
N TYR A 70 -16.52 4.98 -9.47
CA TYR A 70 -17.64 5.61 -8.77
C TYR A 70 -17.13 6.71 -7.84
N LYS A 71 -16.92 7.91 -8.40
CA LYS A 71 -16.33 9.04 -7.67
C LYS A 71 -17.18 9.45 -6.47
N LEU A 72 -16.60 9.35 -5.27
CA LEU A 72 -17.31 9.60 -4.03
C LEU A 72 -17.78 11.07 -3.90
N ARG A 73 -17.00 12.01 -4.44
CA ARG A 73 -17.33 13.44 -4.45
C ARG A 73 -18.64 13.77 -5.16
N GLU A 74 -19.02 12.97 -6.15
CA GLU A 74 -20.24 13.18 -6.95
C GLU A 74 -21.50 12.67 -6.23
N ASN A 75 -21.32 11.94 -5.12
CA ASN A 75 -22.42 11.43 -4.29
C ASN A 75 -23.22 12.60 -3.65
N TYR A 76 -24.52 12.39 -3.42
CA TYR A 76 -25.46 13.40 -2.95
C TYR A 76 -25.01 14.09 -1.64
N HIS A 77 -24.31 13.36 -0.76
CA HIS A 77 -23.78 13.91 0.49
C HIS A 77 -22.66 14.95 0.30
N PHE A 78 -21.85 14.81 -0.75
CA PHE A 78 -20.62 15.59 -0.95
C PHE A 78 -20.69 16.51 -2.16
N ARG A 79 -21.69 16.35 -3.03
CA ARG A 79 -21.84 17.14 -4.27
C ARG A 79 -21.87 18.65 -4.04
N ASN A 80 -22.41 19.09 -2.90
CA ASN A 80 -22.51 20.50 -2.53
C ASN A 80 -21.28 21.03 -1.79
N PHE A 81 -20.26 20.20 -1.52
CA PHE A 81 -19.06 20.63 -0.83
C PHE A 81 -18.11 21.32 -1.80
N SER A 82 -17.54 22.46 -1.38
CA SER A 82 -16.39 23.03 -2.09
C SER A 82 -15.21 22.05 -2.05
N LYS A 83 -14.32 22.14 -3.04
CA LYS A 83 -13.13 21.29 -3.13
C LYS A 83 -12.31 21.32 -1.83
N ASN A 84 -12.06 22.51 -1.29
CA ASN A 84 -11.27 22.70 -0.07
C ASN A 84 -11.97 22.09 1.15
N LYS A 85 -13.30 22.22 1.27
CA LYS A 85 -14.08 21.61 2.36
C LYS A 85 -14.01 20.08 2.31
N TYR A 86 -14.11 19.50 1.11
CA TYR A 86 -13.99 18.06 0.91
C TYR A 86 -12.58 17.56 1.25
N GLN A 87 -11.53 18.27 0.80
CA GLN A 87 -10.14 17.96 1.14
C GLN A 87 -9.88 18.04 2.65
N LEU A 88 -10.38 19.08 3.33
CA LEU A 88 -10.24 19.24 4.77
C LEU A 88 -10.94 18.11 5.53
N LEU A 89 -12.13 17.69 5.08
CA LEU A 89 -12.84 16.55 5.65
C LEU A 89 -12.01 15.25 5.51
N LEU A 90 -11.50 14.97 4.30
CA LEU A 90 -10.68 13.78 4.06
C LEU A 90 -9.40 13.79 4.91
N LEU A 91 -8.73 14.95 5.00
CA LEU A 91 -7.55 15.11 5.84
C LEU A 91 -7.86 14.91 7.33
N ALA A 92 -8.96 15.48 7.81
CA ALA A 92 -9.39 15.31 9.19
C ALA A 92 -9.70 13.83 9.49
N LEU A 93 -10.43 13.15 8.62
CA LEU A 93 -10.72 11.71 8.76
C LEU A 93 -9.44 10.87 8.73
N PHE A 94 -8.48 11.21 7.86
CA PHE A 94 -7.19 10.54 7.76
C PHE A 94 -6.37 10.70 9.06
N ILE A 95 -6.33 11.91 9.62
CA ILE A 95 -5.66 12.17 10.90
C ILE A 95 -6.36 11.40 12.04
N VAL A 96 -7.70 11.39 12.07
CA VAL A 96 -8.47 10.62 13.05
C VAL A 96 -8.18 9.12 12.92
N SER A 97 -8.07 8.56 11.71
CA SER A 97 -7.71 7.15 11.54
C SER A 97 -6.31 6.82 12.07
N ILE A 98 -5.33 7.73 11.93
CA ILE A 98 -3.99 7.56 12.52
C ILE A 98 -4.09 7.46 14.04
N PHE A 99 -4.84 8.36 14.68
CA PHE A 99 -5.04 8.32 16.14
C PHE A 99 -5.81 7.07 16.58
N LEU A 100 -6.81 6.64 15.81
CA LEU A 100 -7.54 5.39 16.07
C LEU A 100 -6.64 4.16 16.00
N ALA A 101 -5.62 4.15 15.14
CA ALA A 101 -4.67 3.04 15.05
C ALA A 101 -3.59 3.09 16.15
N ILE A 102 -3.02 4.27 16.42
CA ILE A 102 -1.83 4.40 17.29
C ILE A 102 -2.18 4.52 18.77
N THR A 103 -3.25 5.25 19.13
CA THR A 103 -3.60 5.50 20.53
C THR A 103 -3.84 4.22 21.31
N PRO A 104 -4.61 3.24 20.78
CA PRO A 104 -4.84 2.00 21.52
C PRO A 104 -3.55 1.21 21.75
N LYS A 105 -2.61 1.23 20.80
CA LYS A 105 -1.26 0.67 20.99
C LYS A 105 -0.50 1.30 22.13
N ILE A 106 -0.41 2.64 22.14
CA ILE A 106 0.27 3.36 23.20
C ILE A 106 -0.33 3.00 24.57
N ILE A 107 -1.66 3.02 24.67
CA ILE A 107 -2.37 2.66 25.91
C ILE A 107 -2.00 1.25 26.34
N THR A 108 -2.04 0.27 25.43
CA THR A 108 -1.77 -1.13 25.77
C THR A 108 -0.31 -1.38 26.17
N ASP A 109 0.64 -0.62 25.63
CA ASP A 109 2.05 -0.69 26.02
C ASP A 109 2.27 -0.18 27.47
N TYR A 110 1.50 0.82 27.92
CA TYR A 110 1.53 1.28 29.33
C TYR A 110 1.02 0.23 30.33
N PHE A 111 0.13 -0.68 29.91
CA PHE A 111 -0.43 -1.74 30.75
C PHE A 111 0.31 -3.08 30.62
N GLU A 112 1.54 -3.08 30.09
CA GLU A 112 2.29 -4.29 29.75
C GLU A 112 2.50 -5.26 30.92
N ASN A 113 2.56 -4.76 32.16
CA ASN A 113 2.80 -5.56 33.37
C ASN A 113 1.52 -6.09 34.06
N SER A 114 0.34 -5.90 33.46
CA SER A 114 -0.91 -6.36 34.07
C SER A 114 -1.12 -7.87 33.90
N THR A 115 -1.60 -8.55 34.95
CA THR A 115 -1.84 -10.01 34.96
C THR A 115 -3.29 -10.42 34.66
N ILE A 116 -4.15 -9.46 34.27
CA ILE A 116 -5.59 -9.68 34.05
C ILE A 116 -5.83 -10.21 32.63
N GLU A 117 -6.40 -11.40 32.47
CA GLU A 117 -6.61 -12.05 31.15
C GLU A 117 -7.44 -11.25 30.15
N ILE A 118 -8.52 -10.60 30.59
CA ILE A 118 -9.33 -9.71 29.73
C ILE A 118 -8.48 -8.55 29.19
N LEU A 119 -7.58 -8.03 30.02
CA LEU A 119 -6.68 -6.95 29.64
C LEU A 119 -5.62 -7.45 28.64
N SER A 120 -5.23 -8.72 28.72
CA SER A 120 -4.37 -9.38 27.71
C SER A 120 -5.05 -9.51 26.34
N TYR A 121 -6.34 -9.87 26.29
CA TYR A 121 -7.10 -9.93 25.03
C TYR A 121 -7.29 -8.55 24.41
N VAL A 122 -7.67 -7.56 25.23
CA VAL A 122 -7.76 -6.15 24.82
C VAL A 122 -6.38 -5.64 24.36
N LYS A 123 -5.29 -5.98 25.06
CA LYS A 123 -3.91 -5.66 24.65
C LYS A 123 -3.59 -6.20 23.27
N TYR A 124 -3.90 -7.46 23.00
CA TYR A 124 -3.55 -8.04 21.71
C TYR A 124 -4.41 -7.47 20.56
N LEU A 125 -5.72 -7.31 20.77
CA LEU A 125 -6.62 -6.69 19.79
C LEU A 125 -6.22 -5.25 19.47
N PHE A 126 -6.14 -4.41 20.50
CA PHE A 126 -5.97 -2.98 20.34
C PHE A 126 -4.50 -2.58 20.16
N GLY A 127 -3.56 -3.36 20.69
CA GLY A 127 -2.14 -3.05 20.65
C GLY A 127 -1.40 -3.51 19.41
N LEU A 128 -1.73 -4.71 18.92
CA LEU A 128 -1.00 -5.31 17.79
C LEU A 128 -1.87 -5.43 16.54
N LYS A 129 -3.14 -5.81 16.67
CA LYS A 129 -3.98 -6.06 15.49
C LYS A 129 -4.51 -4.81 14.81
N LEU A 130 -4.76 -3.72 15.54
CA LEU A 130 -5.23 -2.48 14.91
C LEU A 130 -4.18 -1.79 14.02
N ILE A 131 -2.89 -2.08 14.22
CA ILE A 131 -1.78 -1.55 13.43
C ILE A 131 -1.33 -2.49 12.29
N ASP A 132 -1.88 -3.71 12.21
CA ASP A 132 -1.60 -4.63 11.11
C ASP A 132 -2.12 -4.06 9.79
N TYR A 133 -1.44 -4.33 8.67
CA TYR A 133 -1.81 -3.81 7.34
C TYR A 133 -3.22 -4.17 6.90
N ILE A 134 -3.78 -5.25 7.44
CA ILE A 134 -5.12 -5.70 7.11
C ILE A 134 -6.19 -5.16 8.07
N SER A 135 -5.80 -4.43 9.11
CA SER A 135 -6.72 -3.77 10.02
C SER A 135 -7.72 -2.91 9.23
N PRO A 136 -9.02 -2.97 9.56
CA PRO A 136 -10.02 -2.11 8.93
C PRO A 136 -9.65 -0.62 9.03
N VAL A 137 -8.96 -0.22 10.11
CA VAL A 137 -8.51 1.16 10.33
C VAL A 137 -7.41 1.55 9.34
N ILE A 138 -6.42 0.68 9.13
CA ILE A 138 -5.31 0.92 8.19
C ILE A 138 -5.79 0.90 6.73
N ILE A 139 -6.75 0.03 6.40
CA ILE A 139 -7.38 0.03 5.06
C ILE A 139 -8.18 1.32 4.85
N LEU A 140 -8.95 1.75 5.85
CA LEU A 140 -9.69 3.02 5.79
C LEU A 140 -8.73 4.20 5.62
N GLU A 141 -7.66 4.26 6.40
CA GLU A 141 -6.60 5.26 6.29
C GLU A 141 -6.04 5.31 4.85
N SER A 142 -5.71 4.15 4.28
CA SER A 142 -5.19 4.03 2.91
C SER A 142 -6.19 4.54 1.86
N VAL A 143 -7.49 4.25 2.05
CA VAL A 143 -8.56 4.75 1.16
C VAL A 143 -8.72 6.25 1.28
N LEU A 144 -8.71 6.81 2.50
CA LEU A 144 -8.82 8.25 2.73
C LEU A 144 -7.64 9.00 2.10
N TYR A 145 -6.43 8.45 2.23
CA TYR A 145 -5.24 8.98 1.58
C TYR A 145 -5.39 8.98 0.05
N LEU A 146 -5.84 7.87 -0.55
CA LEU A 146 -6.08 7.78 -1.99
C LEU A 146 -7.12 8.81 -2.47
N LEU A 147 -8.25 8.91 -1.77
CA LEU A 147 -9.32 9.86 -2.09
C LEU A 147 -8.85 11.30 -1.95
N LEU A 148 -7.98 11.60 -0.98
CA LEU A 148 -7.38 12.93 -0.84
C LEU A 148 -6.55 13.26 -2.08
N PHE A 149 -5.69 12.34 -2.53
CA PHE A 149 -4.88 12.53 -3.73
C PHE A 149 -5.71 12.66 -5.02
N GLU A 150 -6.84 11.96 -5.12
CA GLU A 150 -7.79 12.08 -6.23
C GLU A 150 -8.28 13.53 -6.44
N THR A 151 -8.35 14.33 -5.38
CA THR A 151 -8.82 15.71 -5.48
C THR A 151 -7.81 16.66 -6.11
N PHE A 152 -6.52 16.32 -6.14
CA PHE A 152 -5.50 17.21 -6.69
C PHE A 152 -5.50 17.14 -8.22
N ASP A 153 -5.48 18.31 -8.86
CA ASP A 153 -5.40 18.41 -10.31
C ASP A 153 -4.22 19.31 -10.65
N PHE A 154 -3.05 18.69 -10.84
CA PHE A 154 -1.84 19.36 -11.28
C PHE A 154 -1.00 18.42 -12.14
N LYS A 155 -0.19 18.98 -13.04
CA LYS A 155 0.74 18.24 -13.88
C LYS A 155 2.15 18.78 -13.67
N SER A 156 3.09 17.90 -13.32
CA SER A 156 4.49 18.27 -13.13
C SER A 156 5.40 17.28 -13.84
N LYS A 157 6.26 17.79 -14.74
CA LYS A 157 7.25 16.96 -15.45
C LYS A 157 8.20 16.27 -14.47
N PHE A 158 8.60 16.97 -13.41
CA PHE A 158 9.48 16.45 -12.37
C PHE A 158 8.81 15.30 -11.61
N ILE A 159 7.59 15.52 -11.09
CA ILE A 159 6.85 14.50 -10.35
C ILE A 159 6.57 13.29 -11.24
N ASN A 160 6.11 13.50 -12.48
CA ASN A 160 5.85 12.40 -13.42
C ASN A 160 7.12 11.60 -13.74
N LYS A 161 8.29 12.27 -13.79
CA LYS A 161 9.56 11.59 -14.01
C LYS A 161 9.91 10.69 -12.83
N PHE A 162 9.80 11.17 -11.59
CA PHE A 162 10.05 10.35 -10.40
C PHE A 162 9.00 9.24 -10.22
N ALA A 163 7.73 9.53 -10.50
CA ALA A 163 6.65 8.54 -10.47
C ALA A 163 6.95 7.35 -11.41
N SER A 164 7.54 7.61 -12.58
CA SER A 164 7.97 6.55 -13.50
C SER A 164 9.11 5.67 -13.00
N LEU A 165 9.82 6.09 -11.93
CA LEU A 165 10.89 5.33 -11.29
C LEU A 165 10.39 4.57 -10.05
N THR A 166 9.28 4.99 -9.42
CA THR A 166 8.83 4.49 -8.11
C THR A 166 8.70 2.97 -8.03
N PHE A 167 8.19 2.30 -9.07
CA PHE A 167 8.10 0.84 -9.07
C PHE A 167 9.47 0.16 -9.08
N GLY A 168 10.43 0.67 -9.86
CA GLY A 168 11.79 0.15 -9.87
C GLY A 168 12.53 0.45 -8.56
N ILE A 169 12.33 1.64 -8.00
CA ILE A 169 12.83 2.01 -6.67
C ILE A 169 12.33 0.99 -5.64
N TYR A 170 11.04 0.65 -5.65
CA TYR A 170 10.46 -0.39 -4.81
C TYR A 170 11.21 -1.72 -4.94
N LEU A 171 11.40 -2.22 -6.15
CA LEU A 171 12.11 -3.50 -6.37
C LEU A 171 13.57 -3.49 -5.91
N VAL A 172 14.26 -2.35 -6.01
CA VAL A 172 15.66 -2.23 -5.59
C VAL A 172 15.77 -2.24 -4.06
N HIS A 173 15.04 -1.34 -3.38
CA HIS A 173 15.20 -1.20 -1.93
C HIS A 173 14.54 -2.31 -1.12
N GLU A 174 13.56 -3.03 -1.67
CA GLU A 174 12.96 -4.22 -1.03
C GLU A 174 13.70 -5.51 -1.36
N ASN A 175 14.81 -5.44 -2.10
CA ASN A 175 15.64 -6.61 -2.35
C ASN A 175 16.26 -7.10 -1.04
N ASN A 176 15.90 -8.31 -0.60
CA ASN A 176 16.35 -8.88 0.67
C ASN A 176 17.88 -8.82 0.88
N PHE A 177 18.68 -8.97 -0.18
CA PHE A 177 20.15 -8.88 -0.07
C PHE A 177 20.61 -7.46 0.19
N LEU A 178 20.04 -6.49 -0.53
CA LEU A 178 20.37 -5.08 -0.39
C LEU A 178 19.87 -4.51 0.95
N VAL A 179 18.64 -4.87 1.36
CA VAL A 179 18.10 -4.53 2.69
C VAL A 179 19.07 -4.98 3.76
N LYS A 180 19.37 -6.29 3.82
CA LYS A 180 20.25 -6.82 4.87
C LYS A 180 21.62 -6.12 4.86
N PHE A 181 22.22 -5.95 3.68
CA PHE A 181 23.50 -5.26 3.53
C PHE A 181 23.50 -3.82 4.06
N LEU A 182 22.42 -3.07 3.80
CA LEU A 182 22.28 -1.68 4.24
C LEU A 182 21.99 -1.60 5.73
N TYR A 183 20.98 -2.32 6.22
CA TYR A 183 20.56 -2.24 7.62
C TYR A 183 21.66 -2.70 8.59
N ASP A 184 22.48 -3.70 8.22
CA ASP A 184 23.62 -4.15 9.05
C ASP A 184 24.73 -3.07 9.16
N ARG A 185 24.79 -2.11 8.23
CA ARG A 185 25.83 -1.07 8.17
C ARG A 185 25.34 0.32 8.58
N LEU A 186 24.03 0.52 8.68
CA LEU A 186 23.46 1.78 9.09
C LEU A 186 23.51 1.89 10.63
N PRO A 187 24.21 2.89 11.20
CA PRO A 187 24.35 3.04 12.64
C PRO A 187 23.08 3.65 13.25
N ILE A 188 21.98 2.90 13.17
CA ILE A 188 20.67 3.24 13.76
C ILE A 188 20.45 2.25 14.91
N SER A 189 21.16 2.45 16.02
CA SER A 189 20.88 1.73 17.26
C SER A 189 19.74 2.42 17.99
N VAL A 190 18.59 1.75 18.12
CA VAL A 190 17.49 2.21 18.97
C VAL A 190 17.55 1.40 20.26
N ASN A 191 18.13 1.97 21.31
CA ASN A 191 18.18 1.34 22.65
C ASN A 191 16.86 1.58 23.39
N GLY A 192 15.72 1.21 22.77
CA GLY A 192 14.38 1.40 23.31
C GLY A 192 13.89 2.86 23.40
N VAL A 193 14.78 3.85 23.31
CA VAL A 193 14.44 5.28 23.34
C VAL A 193 14.69 5.91 21.97
N ILE A 194 13.64 6.46 21.36
CA ILE A 194 13.72 7.18 20.08
C ILE A 194 14.09 8.63 20.37
N TYR A 195 15.39 8.95 20.25
CA TYR A 195 15.84 10.34 20.32
C TYR A 195 15.50 11.08 19.02
N PRO A 196 15.29 12.42 19.04
CA PRO A 196 15.07 13.20 17.82
C PRO A 196 16.14 13.00 16.74
N ASN A 197 17.40 12.79 17.16
CA ASN A 197 18.51 12.47 16.26
C ASN A 197 18.29 11.14 15.50
N VAL A 198 17.66 10.14 16.12
CA VAL A 198 17.29 8.88 15.46
C VAL A 198 16.27 9.14 14.35
N ILE A 199 15.25 9.97 14.61
CA ILE A 199 14.23 10.32 13.60
C ILE A 199 14.88 11.04 12.41
N ILE A 200 15.75 12.01 12.68
CA ILE A 200 16.49 12.72 11.64
C ILE A 200 17.35 11.75 10.82
N LYS A 201 18.08 10.84 11.48
CA LYS A 201 18.87 9.81 10.80
C LYS A 201 18.00 8.89 9.95
N MET A 202 16.85 8.43 10.44
CA MET A 202 15.92 7.60 9.68
C MET A 202 15.45 8.31 8.41
N LEU A 203 15.00 9.56 8.53
CA LEU A 203 14.58 10.37 7.38
C LEU A 203 15.74 10.56 6.38
N LEU A 204 16.93 10.89 6.86
CA LEU A 204 18.12 11.06 6.03
C LEU A 204 18.45 9.77 5.27
N TYR A 205 18.48 8.62 5.94
CA TYR A 205 18.78 7.35 5.30
C TYR A 205 17.68 6.91 4.33
N SER A 206 16.41 7.13 4.64
CA SER A 206 15.32 6.89 3.69
C SER A 206 15.47 7.73 2.42
N ILE A 207 15.86 9.00 2.53
CA ILE A 207 16.15 9.87 1.38
C ILE A 207 17.35 9.34 0.58
N ILE A 208 18.44 8.93 1.26
CA ILE A 208 19.62 8.37 0.59
C ILE A 208 19.26 7.09 -0.18
N ILE A 209 18.57 6.15 0.47
CA ILE A 209 18.15 4.88 -0.13
C ILE A 209 17.24 5.16 -1.33
N PHE A 210 16.30 6.09 -1.20
CA PHE A 210 15.43 6.50 -2.29
C PHE A 210 16.21 7.06 -3.48
N ILE A 211 17.15 7.99 -3.25
CA ILE A 211 17.98 8.62 -4.30
C ILE A 211 18.84 7.57 -5.00
N VAL A 212 19.55 6.72 -4.24
CA VAL A 212 20.41 5.67 -4.81
C VAL A 212 19.59 4.69 -5.64
N SER A 213 18.44 4.24 -5.12
CA SER A 213 17.53 3.35 -5.85
C SER A 213 16.97 4.02 -7.10
N ALA A 214 16.68 5.32 -7.05
CA ALA A 214 16.21 6.10 -8.19
C ALA A 214 17.28 6.21 -9.29
N ILE A 215 18.55 6.41 -8.91
CA ILE A 215 19.68 6.42 -9.84
C ILE A 215 19.85 5.05 -10.50
N ILE A 216 19.82 3.97 -9.71
CA ILE A 216 19.92 2.59 -10.23
C ILE A 216 18.79 2.31 -11.23
N GLU A 217 17.55 2.62 -10.88
CA GLU A 217 16.40 2.43 -11.78
C GLU A 217 16.51 3.30 -13.04
N TYR A 218 16.98 4.55 -12.90
CA TYR A 218 17.20 5.43 -14.04
C TYR A 218 18.25 4.87 -15.01
N ILE A 219 19.38 4.37 -14.50
CA ILE A 219 20.42 3.69 -15.30
C ILE A 219 19.83 2.44 -15.97
N ARG A 220 19.06 1.63 -15.25
CA ARG A 220 18.39 0.44 -15.80
C ARG A 220 17.46 0.81 -16.97
N GLN A 221 16.69 1.90 -16.87
CA GLN A 221 15.85 2.38 -17.96
C GLN A 221 16.66 2.82 -19.18
N LEU A 222 17.81 3.46 -18.99
CA LEU A 222 18.72 3.82 -20.08
C LEU A 222 19.29 2.58 -20.78
N LEU A 223 19.81 1.63 -20.01
CA LEU A 223 20.33 0.36 -20.55
C LEU A 223 19.26 -0.42 -21.30
N SER A 224 18.04 -0.50 -20.75
CA SER A 224 16.91 -1.17 -21.41
C SER A 224 16.58 -0.53 -22.77
N LYS A 225 16.62 0.81 -22.87
CA LYS A 225 16.42 1.51 -24.17
C LYS A 225 17.51 1.20 -25.19
N LEU A 226 18.74 0.95 -24.75
CA LEU A 226 19.83 0.54 -25.64
C LEU A 226 19.64 -0.91 -26.10
N ILE A 227 19.34 -1.82 -25.17
CA ILE A 227 19.16 -3.26 -25.44
C ILE A 227 17.97 -3.50 -26.37
N THR A 228 16.83 -2.85 -26.12
CA THR A 228 15.60 -3.01 -26.92
C THR A 228 15.75 -2.60 -28.38
N LYS A 229 16.71 -1.72 -28.69
CA LYS A 229 17.03 -1.31 -30.07
C LYS A 229 17.86 -2.35 -30.83
N THR A 230 18.49 -3.30 -30.13
CA THR A 230 19.34 -4.31 -30.77
C THR A 230 18.52 -5.30 -31.62
N LYS A 231 19.11 -5.77 -32.73
CA LYS A 231 18.46 -6.78 -33.60
C LYS A 231 18.22 -8.10 -32.86
N ILE A 232 19.11 -8.46 -31.93
CA ILE A 232 19.01 -9.68 -31.12
C ILE A 232 17.75 -9.66 -30.28
N TYR A 233 17.52 -8.56 -29.55
CA TYR A 233 16.32 -8.40 -28.73
C TYR A 233 15.03 -8.53 -29.56
N LYS A 234 14.96 -7.83 -30.70
CA LYS A 234 13.79 -7.89 -31.60
C LYS A 234 13.53 -9.31 -32.11
N LYS A 235 14.59 -10.03 -32.52
CA LYS A 235 14.47 -11.42 -32.98
C LYS A 235 13.97 -12.35 -31.88
N PHE A 236 14.45 -12.16 -30.64
CA PHE A 236 14.01 -12.94 -29.48
C PHE A 236 12.53 -12.70 -29.15
N ILE A 237 12.10 -11.44 -29.09
CA ILE A 237 10.69 -11.11 -28.81
C ILE A 237 9.76 -11.66 -29.89
N ASN A 238 10.09 -11.48 -31.18
CA ASN A 238 9.26 -12.03 -32.27
C ASN A 238 9.12 -13.57 -32.17
N LYS A 239 10.17 -14.27 -31.71
CA LYS A 239 10.10 -15.72 -31.51
C LYS A 239 9.12 -16.09 -30.38
N ILE A 240 9.12 -15.35 -29.28
CA ILE A 240 8.18 -15.55 -28.17
C ILE A 240 6.74 -15.24 -28.61
N GLU A 241 6.52 -14.10 -29.28
CA GLU A 241 5.18 -13.73 -29.75
C GLU A 241 4.59 -14.76 -30.70
N ASN A 242 5.41 -15.28 -31.63
CA ASN A 242 4.98 -16.34 -32.55
C ASN A 242 4.65 -17.64 -31.82
N TYR A 243 5.39 -17.99 -30.77
CA TYR A 243 5.11 -19.18 -29.96
C TYR A 243 3.79 -19.03 -29.17
N ILE A 244 3.54 -17.85 -28.58
CA ILE A 244 2.31 -17.59 -27.82
C ILE A 244 1.09 -17.58 -28.74
N LYS A 245 1.18 -17.02 -29.94
CA LYS A 245 0.08 -17.01 -30.93
C LYS A 245 -0.26 -18.40 -31.50
N ALA A 246 0.66 -19.36 -31.37
CA ALA A 246 0.44 -20.73 -31.83
C ALA A 246 -0.33 -21.59 -30.81
N PHE A 247 -0.55 -21.08 -29.59
CA PHE A 247 -1.41 -21.64 -28.55
C PHE A 247 -2.77 -20.94 -28.54
#